data_AF-A0A357L961-F1
#
_entry.id   AF-A0A357L961-F1
#
_cell.length_a   1.000
_cell.length_b   1.000
_cell.length_c   1.000
_cell.angle_alpha   90.00
_cell.angle_beta   90.00
_cell.angle_gamma   90.00
#
_symmetry.space_group_name_H-M   'P 1'
#
loop_
_entity.id
_entity.type
_entity.pdbx_description
1 polymer ?
#
loop_
_entity_poly.entity_id
_entity_poly.type
_entity_poly.pdbx_seq_one_letter_code
_entity_poly.pdbx_strand_id
1 'polypeptide(L)'
;RAGRLAEALADFNTALDADPSLGEAWLNRGNARFLAGQYDLAIADYEKSLDADLSKPWVAWYNIGLAREAQKDARGARTAYERALEINPDFGPAKKKLGLDGDGAR
;
A
#
# COMPACT_ATOMS: atom_id res chain seq x y z
N ARG A 1 -20.17 8.58 2.32
CA ARG A 1 -18.78 8.07 2.21
C ARG A 1 -18.57 7.24 0.94
N ALA A 2 -19.53 6.37 0.57
CA ALA A 2 -19.48 5.56 -0.65
C ALA A 2 -19.43 6.36 -1.97
N GLY A 3 -20.21 7.45 -2.12
CA GLY A 3 -20.20 8.28 -3.34
C GLY A 3 -18.82 8.83 -3.70
N ARG A 4 -18.15 9.45 -2.72
CA ARG A 4 -16.78 10.00 -2.90
C ARG A 4 -15.72 8.94 -3.24
N LEU A 5 -15.91 7.68 -2.82
CA LEU A 5 -14.98 6.60 -3.17
C LEU A 5 -15.17 6.16 -4.63
N ALA A 6 -16.42 6.10 -5.10
CA ALA A 6 -16.71 5.75 -6.50
C ALA A 6 -16.19 6.82 -7.47
N GLU A 7 -16.38 8.10 -7.14
CA GLU A 7 -15.86 9.22 -7.93
C GLU A 7 -14.31 9.18 -7.98
N ALA A 8 -13.64 9.02 -6.84
CA ALA A 8 -12.18 8.93 -6.81
C ALA A 8 -11.64 7.75 -7.64
N LEU A 9 -12.32 6.58 -7.60
CA LEU A 9 -11.93 5.43 -8.42
C LEU A 9 -12.08 5.73 -9.92
N ALA A 10 -13.13 6.44 -10.33
CA ALA A 10 -13.34 6.83 -11.71
C ALA A 10 -12.26 7.80 -12.20
N ASP A 11 -11.88 8.77 -11.36
CA ASP A 11 -10.81 9.73 -11.67
C ASP A 11 -9.46 9.00 -11.83
N PHE A 12 -9.11 8.08 -10.92
CA PHE A 12 -7.87 7.30 -11.05
C PHE A 12 -7.88 6.34 -12.23
N ASN A 13 -9.03 5.74 -12.57
CA ASN A 13 -9.13 4.93 -13.79
C ASN A 13 -8.84 5.77 -15.03
N THR A 14 -9.47 6.94 -15.15
CA THR A 14 -9.25 7.85 -16.27
C THR A 14 -7.78 8.28 -16.38
N ALA A 15 -7.15 8.60 -15.24
CA ALA A 15 -5.73 8.96 -15.21
C ALA A 15 -4.83 7.80 -15.67
N LEU A 16 -5.12 6.57 -15.22
CA LEU A 16 -4.33 5.39 -15.56
C LEU A 16 -4.58 4.86 -16.99
N ASP A 17 -5.77 5.11 -17.54
CA ASP A 17 -6.05 4.85 -18.96
C ASP A 17 -5.28 5.82 -19.86
N ALA A 18 -5.11 7.08 -19.42
CA ALA A 18 -4.32 8.08 -20.12
C ALA A 18 -2.81 7.84 -19.99
N ASP A 19 -2.33 7.48 -18.80
CA ASP A 19 -0.93 7.15 -18.53
C ASP A 19 -0.81 6.05 -17.46
N PRO A 20 -0.54 4.79 -17.87
CA PRO A 20 -0.40 3.68 -16.94
C PRO A 20 0.93 3.68 -16.18
N SER A 21 1.87 4.59 -16.49
CA SER A 21 3.16 4.70 -15.79
C SER A 21 3.08 5.50 -14.49
N LEU A 22 1.92 6.11 -14.19
CA LEU A 22 1.69 6.92 -13.01
C LEU A 22 1.63 6.08 -11.73
N GLY A 23 2.80 5.76 -11.16
CA GLY A 23 2.91 5.00 -9.91
C GLY A 23 2.06 5.56 -8.77
N GLU A 24 2.06 6.88 -8.59
CA GLU A 24 1.25 7.56 -7.57
C GLU A 24 -0.26 7.41 -7.81
N ALA A 25 -0.71 7.32 -9.07
CA ALA A 25 -2.12 7.08 -9.37
C ALA A 25 -2.53 5.65 -9.02
N TRP A 26 -1.69 4.66 -9.31
CA TRP A 26 -1.89 3.27 -8.85
C TRP A 26 -1.95 3.18 -7.33
N LEU A 27 -1.00 3.82 -6.62
CA LEU A 27 -0.96 3.84 -5.16
C LEU A 27 -2.25 4.44 -4.57
N ASN A 28 -2.71 5.57 -5.10
CA ASN A 28 -3.91 6.23 -4.58
C ASN A 28 -5.20 5.49 -4.94
N ARG A 29 -5.27 4.83 -6.10
CA ARG A 29 -6.38 3.95 -6.44
C ARG A 29 -6.43 2.73 -5.52
N GLY A 30 -5.28 2.15 -5.20
CA GLY A 30 -5.14 1.10 -4.19
C GLY A 30 -5.69 1.54 -2.83
N ASN A 31 -5.37 2.77 -2.39
CA ASN A 31 -5.91 3.33 -1.14
C ASN A 31 -7.44 3.44 -1.17
N ALA A 32 -8.01 3.91 -2.29
CA ALA A 32 -9.46 4.00 -2.45
C ALA A 32 -10.13 2.62 -2.41
N ARG A 33 -9.54 1.62 -3.07
CA ARG A 33 -10.01 0.22 -3.06
C ARG A 33 -9.90 -0.41 -1.67
N PHE A 34 -8.82 -0.15 -0.93
CA PHE A 34 -8.66 -0.58 0.45
C PHE A 34 -9.78 -0.02 1.34
N LEU A 35 -10.08 1.27 1.22
CA LEU A 35 -11.18 1.92 1.95
C LEU A 35 -12.57 1.37 1.55
N ALA A 36 -12.71 0.85 0.34
CA ALA A 36 -13.90 0.16 -0.13
C ALA A 36 -13.96 -1.32 0.28
N GLY A 37 -12.94 -1.85 0.99
CA GLY A 37 -12.85 -3.26 1.39
C GLY A 37 -12.43 -4.21 0.27
N GLN A 38 -11.99 -3.69 -0.88
CA GLN A 38 -11.58 -4.45 -2.04
C GLN A 38 -10.09 -4.80 -1.95
N TYR A 39 -9.70 -5.60 -0.96
CA TYR A 39 -8.30 -5.80 -0.59
C TYR A 39 -7.45 -6.45 -1.69
N ASP A 40 -7.96 -7.44 -2.43
CA ASP A 40 -7.21 -8.06 -3.54
C ASP A 40 -6.91 -7.05 -4.66
N LEU A 41 -7.90 -6.23 -5.02
CA LEU A 41 -7.74 -5.19 -6.03
C LEU A 41 -6.84 -4.04 -5.55
N ALA A 42 -6.82 -3.77 -4.24
CA ALA A 42 -5.91 -2.81 -3.64
C ALA A 42 -4.46 -3.31 -3.70
N ILE A 43 -4.22 -4.58 -3.35
CA ILE A 43 -2.89 -5.21 -3.44
C ILE A 43 -2.37 -5.17 -4.86
N ALA A 44 -3.19 -5.56 -5.85
CA ALA A 44 -2.80 -5.52 -7.26
C ALA A 44 -2.41 -4.09 -7.72
N ASP A 45 -3.14 -3.07 -7.26
CA ASP A 45 -2.80 -1.68 -7.56
C ASP A 45 -1.51 -1.23 -6.87
N TYR A 46 -1.28 -1.63 -5.60
CA TYR A 46 -0.03 -1.33 -4.93
C TYR A 46 1.17 -2.03 -5.59
N GLU A 47 1.02 -3.28 -6.01
CA GLU A 47 2.04 -4.00 -6.78
C GLU A 47 2.32 -3.29 -8.11
N LYS A 48 1.29 -2.82 -8.81
CA LYS A 48 1.47 -2.00 -10.02
C LYS A 48 2.15 -0.67 -9.74
N SER A 49 1.90 -0.04 -8.59
CA SER A 49 2.62 1.18 -8.21
C SER A 49 4.12 0.95 -8.02
N LEU A 50 4.50 -0.26 -7.57
CA LEU A 50 5.90 -0.66 -7.38
C LEU A 50 6.63 -0.97 -8.70
N ASP A 51 5.90 -1.25 -9.79
CA ASP A 51 6.46 -1.37 -11.14
C ASP A 51 6.90 -0.01 -11.72
N ALA A 52 6.49 1.10 -11.08
CA ALA A 52 6.83 2.47 -11.47
C ALA A 52 7.87 3.09 -10.53
N ASP A 53 8.48 4.21 -10.97
CA ASP A 53 9.42 4.96 -10.13
C ASP A 53 8.66 5.77 -9.07
N LEU A 54 8.56 5.20 -7.86
CA LEU A 54 7.99 5.87 -6.70
C LEU A 54 9.08 6.56 -5.89
N SER A 55 8.77 7.76 -5.41
CA SER A 55 9.63 8.44 -4.43
C SER A 55 9.67 7.71 -3.07
N LYS A 56 8.65 6.90 -2.76
CA LYS A 56 8.47 6.21 -1.47
C LYS A 56 7.89 4.79 -1.61
N PRO A 57 8.60 3.84 -2.25
CA PRO A 57 8.05 2.52 -2.53
C PRO A 57 7.78 1.69 -1.26
N TRP A 58 8.44 1.98 -0.13
CA TRP A 58 8.12 1.37 1.17
C TRP A 58 6.69 1.64 1.65
N VAL A 59 6.05 2.72 1.20
CA VAL A 59 4.65 3.03 1.52
C VAL A 59 3.70 2.05 0.83
N ALA A 60 3.97 1.69 -0.43
CA ALA A 60 3.19 0.69 -1.15
C ALA A 60 3.29 -0.69 -0.48
N TRP A 61 4.51 -1.11 -0.10
CA TRP A 61 4.72 -2.34 0.67
C TRP A 61 3.99 -2.35 2.02
N TYR A 62 4.02 -1.23 2.75
CA TYR A 62 3.25 -1.10 3.98
C TYR A 62 1.73 -1.23 3.75
N ASN A 63 1.21 -0.62 2.68
CA ASN A 63 -0.20 -0.71 2.35
C ASN A 63 -0.62 -2.13 1.89
N ILE A 64 0.26 -2.86 1.20
CA ILE A 64 0.08 -4.30 0.93
C ILE A 64 -0.02 -5.07 2.25
N GLY A 65 0.86 -4.75 3.21
CA GLY A 65 0.82 -5.36 4.54
C GLY A 65 -0.52 -5.15 5.25
N LEU A 66 -1.03 -3.91 5.24
CA LEU A 66 -2.34 -3.57 5.80
C LEU A 66 -3.48 -4.32 5.12
N ALA A 67 -3.46 -4.42 3.79
CA ALA A 67 -4.46 -5.15 3.01
C ALA A 67 -4.47 -6.65 3.35
N ARG A 68 -3.29 -7.26 3.46
CA ARG A 68 -3.14 -8.67 3.84
C ARG A 68 -3.57 -8.94 5.28
N GLU A 69 -3.30 -8.02 6.22
CA GLU A 69 -3.85 -8.13 7.58
C GLU A 69 -5.38 -8.10 7.58
N ALA A 70 -5.99 -7.23 6.77
CA ALA A 70 -7.45 -7.16 6.64
C ALA A 70 -8.05 -8.46 6.07
N GLN A 71 -7.28 -9.17 5.24
CA GLN A 71 -7.61 -10.52 4.75
C GLN A 71 -7.28 -11.65 5.74
N LYS A 72 -6.76 -11.33 6.93
CA LYS A 72 -6.24 -12.29 7.93
C LYS A 72 -5.03 -13.10 7.45
N ASP A 73 -4.34 -12.65 6.41
CA ASP A 73 -3.05 -13.20 5.97
C ASP A 73 -1.90 -12.59 6.77
N ALA A 74 -1.74 -13.05 8.01
CA ALA A 74 -0.69 -12.56 8.91
C ALA A 74 0.72 -12.82 8.37
N ARG A 75 0.93 -13.90 7.61
CA ARG A 75 2.25 -14.23 7.04
C ARG A 75 2.60 -13.26 5.93
N GLY A 76 1.72 -13.08 4.95
CA GLY A 76 1.97 -12.15 3.87
C GLY A 76 2.02 -10.70 4.33
N ALA A 77 1.24 -10.33 5.36
CA ALA A 77 1.35 -9.02 5.99
C ALA A 77 2.75 -8.75 6.56
N ARG A 78 3.28 -9.68 7.37
CA ARG A 78 4.64 -9.61 7.91
C ARG A 78 5.67 -9.46 6.80
N THR A 79 5.59 -10.29 5.75
CA THR A 79 6.51 -10.20 4.61
C THR A 79 6.47 -8.83 3.95
N ALA A 80 5.29 -8.25 3.75
CA ALA A 80 5.17 -6.92 3.15
C ALA A 80 5.77 -5.82 4.05
N TYR A 81 5.58 -5.89 5.37
CA TYR A 81 6.20 -4.97 6.31
C TYR A 81 7.73 -5.11 6.35
N GLU A 82 8.25 -6.33 6.26
CA GLU A 82 9.70 -6.59 6.14
C GLU A 82 10.25 -5.95 4.86
N ARG A 83 9.57 -6.10 3.72
CA ARG A 83 9.95 -5.39 2.47
C ARG A 83 9.93 -3.88 2.60
N ALA A 84 8.98 -3.30 3.34
CA ALA A 84 8.97 -1.88 3.60
C ALA A 84 10.23 -1.43 4.38
N LEU A 85 10.67 -2.24 5.37
CA LEU A 85 11.87 -1.96 6.16
C LEU A 85 13.19 -2.27 5.43
N GLU A 86 13.20 -3.19 4.46
CA GLU A 86 14.35 -3.41 3.59
C GLU A 86 14.68 -2.14 2.78
N ILE A 87 13.67 -1.38 2.37
CA ILE A 87 13.83 -0.14 1.59
C ILE A 87 14.04 1.07 2.50
N ASN A 88 13.23 1.19 3.56
CA ASN A 88 13.36 2.26 4.54
C ASN A 88 13.42 1.66 5.96
N PRO A 89 14.63 1.36 6.46
CA PRO A 89 14.83 0.77 7.77
C PRO A 89 14.29 1.59 8.93
N ASP A 90 14.02 2.89 8.76
CA ASP A 90 13.49 3.77 9.79
C ASP A 90 11.99 4.03 9.67
N PHE A 91 11.29 3.28 8.82
CA PHE A 91 9.87 3.42 8.66
C PHE A 91 9.08 2.89 9.89
N GLY A 92 8.89 3.79 10.85
CA GLY A 92 8.21 3.52 12.13
C GLY A 92 6.87 2.78 12.03
N PRO A 93 5.98 3.09 11.07
CA PRO A 93 4.73 2.34 10.92
C PRO A 93 4.93 0.84 10.67
N ALA A 94 5.91 0.44 9.85
CA ALA A 94 6.22 -0.96 9.63
C ALA A 94 6.93 -1.60 10.84
N LYS A 95 7.85 -0.88 11.51
CA LYS A 95 8.44 -1.33 12.78
C LYS A 95 7.38 -1.66 13.82
N LYS A 96 6.41 -0.77 14.02
CA LYS A 96 5.29 -0.97 14.94
C LYS A 96 4.44 -2.19 14.58
N LYS A 97 4.16 -2.41 13.29
CA LYS A 97 3.43 -3.60 12.83
C LYS A 97 4.19 -4.91 13.09
N LEU A 98 5.51 -4.86 13.14
CA LEU A 98 6.37 -6.01 13.43
C LEU A 98 6.77 -6.12 14.92
N GLY A 99 6.42 -5.15 15.76
CA GLY A 99 6.84 -5.08 17.16
C GLY A 99 8.32 -4.71 17.36
N LEU A 100 8.91 -4.00 16.39
CA LEU A 100 10.32 -3.57 16.36
C LEU A 100 10.50 -2.09 16.76
N ASP A 101 9.44 -1.44 17.27
CA ASP A 101 9.44 -0.05 17.72
C ASP A 101 9.99 0.12 19.15
N GLY A 102 10.42 -0.97 19.80
CA GLY A 102 10.91 -1.02 21.18
C GLY A 102 12.42 -1.02 21.38
N ASP A 103 13.25 -1.13 20.34
CA ASP A 103 14.72 -1.20 20.51
C ASP A 103 15.38 0.17 20.37
N GLY A 104 15.16 0.99 21.40
CA GLY A 104 15.95 2.16 21.72
C GLY A 104 16.49 2.03 23.15
N ALA A 105 17.72 1.54 23.28
CA ALA A 105 18.54 1.48 24.48
C ALA A 105 18.09 0.52 25.61
N ARG A 106 18.79 -0.62 25.72
CA ARG A 106 19.27 -1.11 27.02
C ARG A 106 20.78 -1.01 27.05
#